data_AF-A0A016T0V3-F1
#
_entry.id   AF-A0A016T0V3-F1
#
_cell.length_a   1.000
_cell.length_b   1.000
_cell.length_c   1.000
_cell.angle_alpha   90.00
_cell.angle_beta   90.00
_cell.angle_gamma   90.00
#
_symmetry.space_group_name_H-M   'P 1'
#
loop_
_entity.id
_entity.type
_entity.pdbx_description
1 polymer ?
#
loop_
_entity_poly.entity_id
_entity_poly.type
_entity_poly.pdbx_seq_one_letter_code
_entity_poly.pdbx_strand_id
1 'polypeptide(L)'
;MAYPWSALVLVGVIIVTLILFLVLYFSTPSRRNFSLKKKHAVVTGGSKGIGKELAFALISRGCNISIIARNEKDLKTACEDLQTAADQRAQHQKVRWYSLDLTKDFTEVEAAPFDIQPITDFENQMRVNFLSAVYATRCVVAGMKWKRSGHISFVSSAAGQCAIYGYTAYAPTKFALRGFADALQMELFPYNINVSILYPPNTDTEVNSNVNSVFSKVSSTSTHFMRMTM
;
A
#
# COMPACT_ATOMS: atom_id res chain seq x y z
N MET A 1 -18.31 -38.56 48.19
CA MET A 1 -17.50 -39.49 47.37
C MET A 1 -17.29 -38.85 46.01
N ALA A 2 -16.07 -38.47 45.65
CA ALA A 2 -15.79 -37.93 44.32
C ALA A 2 -15.84 -39.09 43.30
N TYR A 3 -16.70 -38.99 42.29
CA TYR A 3 -16.85 -40.04 41.28
C TYR A 3 -15.59 -40.10 40.41
N PRO A 4 -14.95 -41.28 40.23
CA PRO A 4 -13.67 -41.42 39.53
C PRO A 4 -13.70 -41.00 38.05
N TRP A 5 -14.90 -40.90 37.47
CA TRP A 5 -15.11 -40.46 36.08
C TRP A 5 -14.86 -38.97 35.86
N SER A 6 -14.99 -38.12 36.89
CA SER A 6 -14.74 -36.68 36.75
C SER A 6 -13.27 -36.39 36.45
N ALA A 7 -12.35 -37.15 37.04
CA ALA A 7 -10.92 -37.05 36.79
C ALA A 7 -10.56 -37.43 35.35
N LEU A 8 -11.19 -38.48 34.79
CA LEU A 8 -10.96 -38.91 33.40
C LEU A 8 -11.46 -37.87 32.38
N VAL A 9 -12.62 -37.26 32.62
CA VAL A 9 -13.15 -36.18 31.78
C VAL A 9 -12.21 -34.97 31.80
N LEU A 10 -11.70 -34.60 32.98
CA LEU A 10 -10.81 -33.46 33.15
C LEU A 10 -9.46 -33.66 32.44
N VAL A 11 -8.90 -34.87 32.53
CA VAL A 11 -7.69 -35.25 31.76
C VAL A 11 -7.95 -35.21 30.25
N GLY A 12 -9.10 -35.72 29.79
CA GLY A 12 -9.48 -35.65 28.38
C GLY A 12 -9.58 -34.21 27.86
N VAL A 13 -10.18 -33.30 28.63
CA VAL A 13 -10.28 -31.88 28.28
C VAL A 13 -8.90 -31.23 28.21
N ILE A 14 -7.99 -31.53 29.14
CA ILE A 14 -6.62 -31.01 29.13
C ILE A 14 -5.86 -31.49 27.89
N ILE A 15 -6.01 -32.77 27.52
CA ILE A 15 -5.34 -33.32 26.33
C ILE A 15 -5.87 -32.65 25.05
N VAL A 16 -7.19 -32.51 24.90
CA VAL A 16 -7.79 -31.87 23.73
C VAL A 16 -7.38 -30.40 23.62
N THR A 17 -7.39 -29.66 24.73
CA THR A 17 -6.95 -28.26 24.74
C THR A 17 -5.46 -28.12 24.47
N LEU A 18 -4.62 -29.02 25.00
CA LEU A 18 -3.18 -29.05 24.70
C LEU A 18 -2.92 -29.36 23.22
N ILE A 19 -3.61 -30.34 22.64
CA ILE A 19 -3.50 -30.66 21.22
C ILE A 19 -3.94 -29.47 20.37
N LEU A 20 -5.08 -28.85 20.68
CA LEU A 20 -5.56 -27.66 19.97
C LEU A 20 -4.56 -26.51 20.08
N PHE A 21 -4.00 -26.27 21.27
CA PHE A 21 -2.99 -25.25 21.50
C PHE A 21 -1.71 -25.53 20.70
N LEU A 22 -1.22 -26.77 20.70
CA LEU A 22 -0.02 -27.15 19.92
C LEU A 22 -0.27 -27.04 18.42
N VAL A 23 -1.45 -27.48 17.94
CA VAL A 23 -1.83 -27.31 16.54
C VAL A 23 -1.86 -25.84 16.18
N LEU A 24 -2.49 -24.97 16.98
CA LEU A 24 -2.50 -23.52 16.73
C LEU A 24 -1.10 -22.93 16.80
N TYR A 25 -0.30 -23.28 17.81
CA TYR A 25 1.06 -22.79 18.01
C TYR A 25 1.98 -23.17 16.84
N PHE A 26 1.99 -24.45 16.43
CA PHE A 26 2.81 -24.89 15.30
C PHE A 26 2.22 -24.50 13.93
N SER A 27 0.91 -24.26 13.86
CA SER A 27 0.27 -23.72 12.65
C SER A 27 0.41 -22.20 12.54
N THR A 28 0.79 -21.48 13.61
CA THR A 28 1.10 -20.06 13.49
C THR A 28 2.33 -19.90 12.61
N PRO A 29 2.20 -19.30 11.42
CA PRO A 29 3.31 -19.19 10.49
C PRO A 29 4.42 -18.35 11.13
N SER A 30 5.59 -18.95 11.32
CA SER A 30 6.80 -18.25 11.75
C SER A 30 7.07 -17.04 10.84
N ARG A 31 7.46 -15.91 11.43
CA ARG A 31 7.83 -14.70 10.68
C ARG A 31 8.97 -15.04 9.73
N ARG A 32 8.66 -15.17 8.44
CA ARG A 32 9.67 -15.49 7.42
C ARG A 32 10.66 -14.34 7.34
N ASN A 33 11.95 -14.64 7.51
CA ASN A 33 13.03 -13.68 7.28
C ASN A 33 13.14 -13.38 5.78
N PHE A 34 12.45 -12.34 5.31
CA PHE A 34 12.55 -11.88 3.93
C PHE A 34 13.81 -11.02 3.76
N SER A 35 14.87 -11.60 3.19
CA SER A 35 16.09 -10.86 2.86
C SER A 35 15.93 -10.07 1.56
N LEU A 36 16.22 -8.77 1.64
CA LEU A 36 16.17 -7.82 0.53
C LEU A 36 17.50 -7.75 -0.26
N LYS A 37 18.58 -8.33 0.27
CA LYS A 37 19.91 -8.27 -0.35
C LYS A 37 19.90 -8.97 -1.72
N LYS A 38 20.41 -8.30 -2.75
CA LYS A 38 20.45 -8.75 -4.16
C LYS A 38 19.07 -9.01 -4.80
N LYS A 39 17.96 -8.68 -4.13
CA LYS A 39 16.62 -8.73 -4.73
C LYS A 39 16.43 -7.51 -5.63
N HIS A 40 15.41 -7.57 -6.49
CA HIS A 40 15.01 -6.46 -7.35
C HIS A 40 13.68 -5.91 -6.86
N ALA A 41 13.63 -4.62 -6.53
CA ALA A 41 12.43 -3.91 -6.16
C ALA A 41 11.95 -3.03 -7.32
N VAL A 42 10.64 -2.98 -7.54
CA VAL A 42 10.02 -2.07 -8.50
C VAL A 42 9.12 -1.12 -7.71
N VAL A 43 9.32 0.19 -7.87
CA VAL A 43 8.59 1.22 -7.14
C VAL A 43 7.86 2.13 -8.13
N THR A 44 6.53 2.03 -8.14
CA THR A 44 5.66 2.96 -8.87
C THR A 44 5.57 4.29 -8.10
N GLY A 45 5.58 5.41 -8.80
CA GLY A 45 5.67 6.75 -8.18
C GLY A 45 7.03 7.02 -7.54
N GLY A 46 8.09 6.32 -7.98
CA GLY A 46 9.42 6.37 -7.35
C GLY A 46 10.23 7.64 -7.62
N SER A 47 9.71 8.61 -8.35
CA SER A 47 10.43 9.84 -8.70
C SER A 47 10.41 10.92 -7.60
N LYS A 48 9.38 10.93 -6.74
CA LYS A 48 9.14 11.95 -5.71
C LYS A 48 8.52 11.36 -4.43
N GLY A 49 8.53 12.16 -3.36
CA GLY A 49 7.84 11.89 -2.10
C GLY A 49 8.15 10.52 -1.50
N ILE A 50 7.12 9.85 -0.97
CA ILE A 50 7.22 8.54 -0.28
C ILE A 50 7.88 7.48 -1.17
N GLY A 51 7.59 7.48 -2.48
CA GLY A 51 8.15 6.50 -3.41
C GLY A 51 9.67 6.63 -3.55
N LYS A 52 10.18 7.86 -3.62
CA LYS A 52 11.63 8.14 -3.69
C LYS A 52 12.34 7.76 -2.39
N GLU A 53 11.77 8.08 -1.23
CA GLU A 53 12.34 7.71 0.07
C GLU A 53 12.32 6.19 0.29
N LEU A 54 11.25 5.51 -0.11
CA LEU A 54 11.20 4.05 -0.11
C LEU A 54 12.32 3.47 -1.00
N ALA A 55 12.59 4.07 -2.15
CA ALA A 55 13.67 3.65 -3.04
C ALA A 55 15.05 3.75 -2.38
N PHE A 56 15.35 4.86 -1.68
CA PHE A 56 16.58 4.97 -0.88
C PHE A 56 16.67 3.93 0.24
N ALA A 57 15.57 3.69 0.94
CA ALA A 57 15.51 2.70 2.02
C ALA A 57 15.74 1.26 1.51
N LEU A 58 15.33 0.95 0.29
CA LEU A 58 15.55 -0.33 -0.38
C LEU A 58 17.00 -0.46 -0.89
N ILE A 59 17.57 0.60 -1.47
CA ILE A 59 18.99 0.62 -1.85
C ILE A 59 19.87 0.41 -0.62
N SER A 60 19.55 1.07 0.50
CA SER A 60 20.29 0.92 1.76
C SER A 60 20.29 -0.52 2.30
N ARG A 61 19.34 -1.35 1.85
CA ARG A 61 19.21 -2.78 2.19
C ARG A 61 19.79 -3.72 1.13
N GLY A 62 20.45 -3.20 0.09
CA GLY A 62 21.13 -3.98 -0.94
C GLY A 62 20.24 -4.45 -2.09
N CYS A 63 19.09 -3.82 -2.34
CA CYS A 63 18.23 -4.11 -3.49
C CYS A 63 18.74 -3.46 -4.78
N ASN A 64 18.60 -4.16 -5.91
CA ASN A 64 18.49 -3.51 -7.21
C ASN A 64 17.12 -2.83 -7.28
N ILE A 65 17.01 -1.71 -8.00
CA ILE A 65 15.77 -0.96 -8.05
C ILE A 65 15.38 -0.53 -9.46
N SER A 66 14.09 -0.52 -9.73
CA SER A 66 13.50 0.17 -10.88
C SER A 66 12.40 1.10 -10.42
N ILE A 67 12.52 2.38 -10.73
CA ILE A 67 11.50 3.38 -10.45
C ILE A 67 10.65 3.64 -11.70
N ILE A 68 9.35 3.80 -11.50
CA ILE A 68 8.39 4.08 -12.58
C ILE A 68 7.62 5.34 -12.22
N ALA A 69 7.55 6.29 -13.13
CA ALA A 69 6.73 7.50 -13.01
C ALA A 69 6.42 8.07 -14.41
N ARG A 70 5.74 9.22 -14.47
CA ARG A 70 5.31 9.85 -15.72
C ARG A 70 6.35 10.85 -16.27
N ASN A 71 6.98 11.62 -15.40
CA ASN A 71 7.88 12.70 -15.80
C ASN A 71 9.32 12.17 -15.92
N GLU A 72 9.86 12.16 -17.13
CA GLU A 72 11.22 11.70 -17.41
C GLU A 72 12.30 12.53 -16.72
N LYS A 73 12.12 13.86 -16.62
CA LYS A 73 13.09 14.74 -15.97
C LYS A 73 13.22 14.37 -14.50
N ASP A 74 12.09 14.25 -13.81
CA ASP A 74 12.06 13.85 -12.40
C ASP A 74 12.64 12.44 -12.20
N LEU A 75 12.36 11.51 -13.12
CA LEU A 75 12.91 10.15 -13.08
C LEU A 75 14.42 10.12 -13.25
N LYS A 76 14.97 10.90 -14.18
CA LYS A 76 16.42 10.98 -14.41
C LYS A 76 17.13 11.51 -13.17
N THR A 77 16.67 12.63 -12.62
CA THR A 77 17.23 13.19 -11.38
C THR A 77 17.13 12.21 -10.22
N ALA A 78 15.97 11.58 -9.99
CA ALA A 78 15.83 10.59 -8.93
C ALA A 78 16.74 9.36 -9.15
N CYS A 79 16.92 8.91 -10.38
CA CYS A 79 17.79 7.80 -10.71
C CYS A 79 19.27 8.13 -10.45
N GLU A 80 19.72 9.34 -10.76
CA GLU A 80 21.08 9.81 -10.49
C GLU A 80 21.36 9.85 -8.98
N ASP A 81 20.42 10.37 -8.19
CA ASP A 81 20.55 10.39 -6.73
C ASP A 81 20.63 8.97 -6.14
N LEU A 82 19.77 8.08 -6.63
CA LEU A 82 19.72 6.68 -6.21
C LEU A 82 20.99 5.91 -6.61
N GLN A 83 21.50 6.14 -7.82
CA GLN A 83 22.75 5.52 -8.29
C GLN A 83 23.92 5.99 -7.45
N THR A 84 24.02 7.29 -7.17
CA THR A 84 25.03 7.85 -6.26
C THR A 84 24.99 7.17 -4.88
N ALA A 85 23.80 7.00 -4.31
CA ALA A 85 23.63 6.33 -3.02
C ALA A 85 23.96 4.82 -3.05
N ALA A 86 23.81 4.17 -4.19
CA ALA A 86 24.21 2.77 -4.40
C ALA A 86 25.74 2.65 -4.53
N ASP A 87 26.37 3.56 -5.29
CA ASP A 87 27.81 3.54 -5.57
C ASP A 87 28.64 3.81 -4.31
N GLN A 88 28.20 4.75 -3.46
CA GLN A 88 28.82 5.04 -2.16
C GLN A 88 28.91 3.80 -1.25
N ARG A 89 28.05 2.79 -1.47
CA ARG A 89 28.03 1.56 -0.67
C ARG A 89 28.88 0.43 -1.26
N ALA A 90 29.43 0.62 -2.47
CA ALA A 90 30.21 -0.38 -3.22
C ALA A 90 29.47 -1.72 -3.49
N GLN A 91 28.13 -1.73 -3.45
CA GLN A 91 27.34 -2.97 -3.56
C GLN A 91 26.95 -3.34 -5.00
N HIS A 92 27.39 -2.59 -6.01
CA HIS A 92 27.15 -2.86 -7.44
C HIS A 92 25.66 -3.08 -7.77
N GLN A 93 24.79 -2.26 -7.17
CA GLN A 93 23.34 -2.34 -7.35
C GLN A 93 22.95 -1.66 -8.66
N LYS A 94 21.98 -2.25 -9.36
CA LYS A 94 21.43 -1.70 -10.60
C LYS A 94 20.26 -0.77 -10.27
N VAL A 95 20.36 0.49 -10.68
CA VAL A 95 19.25 1.45 -10.65
C VAL A 95 18.77 1.66 -12.09
N ARG A 96 17.46 1.56 -12.30
CA ARG A 96 16.83 1.81 -13.61
C ARG A 96 15.59 2.66 -13.43
N TRP A 97 15.20 3.33 -14.50
CA TRP A 97 13.94 4.06 -14.54
C TRP A 97 13.17 3.73 -15.82
N TYR A 98 11.85 3.80 -15.72
CA TYR A 98 10.95 3.66 -16.86
C TYR A 98 9.89 4.75 -16.79
N SER A 99 9.75 5.51 -17.87
CA SER A 99 8.61 6.42 -18.02
C SER A 99 7.41 5.61 -18.48
N LEU A 100 6.38 5.54 -17.64
CA LEU A 100 5.13 4.89 -17.99
C LEU A 100 4.00 5.67 -17.36
N ASP A 101 3.06 6.07 -18.20
CA ASP A 101 1.79 6.56 -17.73
C ASP A 101 0.81 5.39 -17.62
N LEU A 102 0.36 5.12 -16.40
CA LEU A 102 -0.66 4.11 -16.15
C LEU A 102 -2.07 4.67 -16.40
N THR A 103 -2.21 5.99 -16.58
CA THR A 103 -3.49 6.70 -16.69
C THR A 103 -3.38 7.97 -17.54
N LYS A 104 -3.86 7.95 -18.79
CA LYS A 104 -4.01 9.20 -19.57
C LYS A 104 -4.94 10.18 -18.83
N ASP A 105 -4.51 11.43 -18.75
CA ASP A 105 -5.25 12.61 -18.27
C ASP A 105 -5.67 12.57 -16.78
N PHE A 106 -4.71 12.84 -15.88
CA PHE A 106 -5.00 13.03 -14.46
C PHE A 106 -4.64 14.45 -13.99
N THR A 107 -5.67 15.22 -13.63
CA THR A 107 -5.57 16.36 -12.71
C THR A 107 -5.73 15.86 -11.28
N GLU A 108 -4.94 16.38 -10.33
CA GLU A 108 -5.18 16.10 -8.92
C GLU A 108 -6.60 16.55 -8.55
N VAL A 109 -7.41 15.60 -8.09
CA VAL A 109 -8.78 15.86 -7.68
C VAL A 109 -8.76 16.31 -6.22
N GLU A 110 -9.26 17.51 -5.96
CA GLU A 110 -9.40 18.07 -4.62
C GLU A 110 -10.58 17.43 -3.86
N ALA A 111 -10.57 17.57 -2.53
CA ALA A 111 -11.68 17.12 -1.71
C ALA A 111 -12.93 17.98 -1.98
N ALA A 112 -14.07 17.34 -2.24
CA ALA A 112 -15.32 18.01 -2.56
C ALA A 112 -16.53 17.20 -2.02
N PRO A 113 -17.64 17.87 -1.64
CA PRO A 113 -18.92 17.23 -1.38
C PRO A 113 -19.40 16.39 -2.58
N PHE A 114 -20.12 15.31 -2.28
CA PHE A 114 -20.59 14.34 -3.29
C PHE A 114 -21.45 14.97 -4.38
N ASP A 115 -22.35 15.88 -4.01
CA ASP A 115 -23.34 16.50 -4.89
C ASP A 115 -22.74 17.49 -5.91
N ILE A 116 -21.55 18.03 -5.62
CA ILE A 116 -20.86 18.96 -6.52
C ILE A 116 -19.68 18.30 -7.25
N GLN A 117 -19.31 17.07 -6.88
CA GLN A 117 -18.17 16.38 -7.45
C GLN A 117 -18.56 15.73 -8.79
N PRO A 118 -17.88 16.06 -9.91
CA PRO A 118 -18.16 15.44 -11.20
C PRO A 118 -17.93 13.92 -11.17
N ILE A 119 -18.78 13.17 -11.87
CA ILE A 119 -18.63 11.70 -12.00
C ILE A 119 -17.27 11.32 -12.58
N THR A 120 -16.71 12.15 -13.47
CA THR A 120 -15.38 11.96 -14.05
C THR A 120 -14.28 11.85 -12.99
N ASP A 121 -14.43 12.52 -11.85
CA ASP A 121 -13.46 12.42 -10.75
C ASP A 121 -13.45 11.03 -10.12
N PHE A 122 -14.62 10.41 -9.97
CA PHE A 122 -14.74 9.04 -9.46
C PHE A 122 -14.07 8.04 -10.42
N GLU A 123 -14.33 8.19 -11.73
CA GLU A 123 -13.73 7.35 -12.76
C GLU A 123 -12.20 7.50 -12.79
N ASN A 124 -11.72 8.74 -12.73
CA ASN A 124 -10.28 9.05 -12.74
C ASN A 124 -9.59 8.52 -11.48
N GLN A 125 -10.20 8.72 -10.30
CA GLN A 125 -9.68 8.18 -9.04
C GLN A 125 -9.59 6.65 -9.09
N MET A 126 -10.62 5.97 -9.63
CA MET A 126 -10.60 4.52 -9.76
C MET A 126 -9.51 4.06 -10.74
N ARG A 127 -9.34 4.76 -11.86
CA ARG A 127 -8.30 4.45 -12.84
C ARG A 127 -6.90 4.58 -12.25
N VAL A 128 -6.65 5.68 -11.55
CA VAL A 128 -5.32 6.01 -11.00
C VAL A 128 -5.00 5.22 -9.74
N ASN A 129 -5.91 5.11 -8.79
CA ASN A 129 -5.59 4.51 -7.50
C ASN A 129 -5.77 3.00 -7.49
N PHE A 130 -6.74 2.48 -8.26
CA PHE A 130 -7.08 1.06 -8.23
C PHE A 130 -6.56 0.33 -9.47
N LEU A 131 -6.97 0.74 -10.68
CA LEU A 131 -6.60 0.00 -11.90
C LEU A 131 -5.10 0.04 -12.18
N SER A 132 -4.41 1.13 -11.85
CA SER A 132 -2.94 1.19 -11.96
C SER A 132 -2.25 0.07 -11.16
N ALA A 133 -2.73 -0.21 -9.94
CA ALA A 133 -2.22 -1.26 -9.08
C ALA A 133 -2.53 -2.66 -9.66
N VAL A 134 -3.72 -2.83 -10.25
CA VAL A 134 -4.11 -4.07 -10.94
C VAL A 134 -3.18 -4.33 -12.13
N TYR A 135 -2.95 -3.34 -12.99
CA TYR A 135 -2.07 -3.48 -14.15
C TYR A 135 -0.63 -3.77 -13.76
N ALA A 136 -0.07 -3.00 -12.80
CA ALA A 136 1.29 -3.22 -12.32
C ALA A 136 1.47 -4.62 -11.72
N THR A 137 0.50 -5.07 -10.93
CA THR A 137 0.47 -6.41 -10.34
C THR A 137 0.43 -7.50 -11.42
N ARG A 138 -0.47 -7.36 -12.40
CA ARG A 138 -0.62 -8.34 -13.49
C ARG A 138 0.68 -8.57 -14.26
N CYS A 139 1.47 -7.51 -14.47
CA CYS A 139 2.76 -7.61 -15.17
C CYS A 139 3.81 -8.43 -14.41
N VAL A 140 3.80 -8.42 -13.07
CA VAL A 140 4.85 -9.08 -12.27
C VAL A 140 4.45 -10.46 -11.76
N VAL A 141 3.15 -10.73 -11.59
CA VAL A 141 2.65 -11.95 -10.93
C VAL A 141 3.09 -13.22 -11.63
N ALA A 142 3.04 -13.29 -12.96
CA ALA A 142 3.45 -14.50 -13.69
C ALA A 142 4.92 -14.87 -13.42
N GLY A 143 5.81 -13.88 -13.49
CA GLY A 143 7.24 -14.07 -13.20
C GLY A 143 7.50 -14.41 -11.72
N MET A 144 6.77 -13.80 -10.79
CA MET A 144 6.86 -14.13 -9.37
C MET A 144 6.38 -15.56 -9.07
N LYS A 145 5.28 -16.00 -9.70
CA LYS A 145 4.74 -17.36 -9.56
C LYS A 145 5.73 -18.41 -10.06
N TRP A 146 6.36 -18.15 -11.21
CA TRP A 146 7.40 -19.03 -11.77
C TRP A 146 8.60 -19.16 -10.81
N LYS A 147 9.05 -18.05 -10.21
CA LYS A 147 10.16 -18.04 -9.23
C LYS A 147 9.78 -18.55 -7.84
N ARG A 148 8.48 -18.73 -7.56
CA ARG A 148 7.91 -19.02 -6.23
C ARG A 148 8.49 -18.13 -5.12
N SER A 149 8.66 -16.85 -5.43
CA SER A 149 9.28 -15.88 -4.53
C SER A 149 8.87 -14.47 -4.94
N GLY A 150 8.26 -13.73 -4.04
CA GLY A 150 7.94 -12.33 -4.26
C GLY A 150 7.30 -11.69 -3.05
N HIS A 151 7.29 -10.37 -3.03
CA HIS A 151 6.50 -9.59 -2.10
C HIS A 151 5.91 -8.41 -2.87
N ILE A 152 4.60 -8.23 -2.77
CA ILE A 152 3.86 -7.13 -3.39
C ILE A 152 3.37 -6.25 -2.26
N SER A 153 3.57 -4.94 -2.37
CA SER A 153 3.12 -4.01 -1.36
C SER A 153 2.33 -2.88 -1.98
N PHE A 154 1.12 -2.65 -1.49
CA PHE A 154 0.26 -1.55 -1.91
C PHE A 154 0.31 -0.40 -0.90
N VAL A 155 0.19 0.83 -1.40
CA VAL A 155 0.07 2.03 -0.57
C VAL A 155 -1.37 2.54 -0.65
N SER A 156 -2.11 2.33 0.42
CA SER A 156 -3.48 2.82 0.58
C SER A 156 -3.46 4.21 1.25
N SER A 157 -4.32 4.44 2.23
CA SER A 157 -4.40 5.66 3.06
C SER A 157 -5.20 5.33 4.33
N ALA A 158 -5.06 6.10 5.40
CA ALA A 158 -6.02 6.07 6.51
C ALA A 158 -7.48 6.16 6.01
N ALA A 159 -7.74 6.88 4.91
CA ALA A 159 -9.03 6.96 4.24
C ALA A 159 -9.55 5.61 3.68
N GLY A 160 -8.69 4.60 3.55
CA GLY A 160 -9.05 3.22 3.21
C GLY A 160 -9.42 2.35 4.41
N GLN A 161 -9.39 2.91 5.62
CA GLN A 161 -9.86 2.28 6.86
C GLN A 161 -11.09 3.00 7.43
N CYS A 162 -11.10 4.33 7.36
CA CYS A 162 -12.23 5.16 7.77
C CYS A 162 -12.53 6.21 6.70
N ALA A 163 -13.79 6.33 6.29
CA ALA A 163 -14.18 7.36 5.33
C ALA A 163 -14.20 8.73 6.00
N ILE A 164 -13.69 9.75 5.30
CA ILE A 164 -13.63 11.14 5.75
C ILE A 164 -14.52 11.97 4.81
N TYR A 165 -15.22 12.97 5.36
CA TYR A 165 -16.01 13.93 4.58
C TYR A 165 -15.17 14.55 3.45
N GLY A 166 -15.80 14.72 2.28
CA GLY A 166 -15.14 15.31 1.10
C GLY A 166 -14.24 14.35 0.30
N TYR A 167 -14.02 13.12 0.78
CA TYR A 167 -13.24 12.09 0.08
C TYR A 167 -14.10 11.02 -0.59
N THR A 168 -15.33 11.36 -0.99
CA THR A 168 -16.28 10.39 -1.56
C THR A 168 -15.80 9.76 -2.86
N ALA A 169 -15.04 10.46 -3.71
CA ALA A 169 -14.42 9.86 -4.89
C ALA A 169 -13.10 9.11 -4.59
N TYR A 170 -12.39 9.48 -3.52
CA TYR A 170 -11.07 8.95 -3.19
C TYR A 170 -11.14 7.71 -2.30
N ALA A 171 -11.84 7.80 -1.15
CA ALA A 171 -11.88 6.75 -0.13
C ALA A 171 -12.30 5.39 -0.71
N PRO A 172 -13.35 5.27 -1.55
CA PRO A 172 -13.75 3.98 -2.12
C PRO A 172 -12.60 3.28 -2.88
N THR A 173 -11.74 4.03 -3.56
CA THR A 173 -10.58 3.45 -4.28
C THR A 173 -9.55 2.84 -3.33
N LYS A 174 -9.42 3.42 -2.13
CA LYS A 174 -8.50 2.93 -1.08
C LYS A 174 -9.08 1.73 -0.31
N PHE A 175 -10.40 1.65 -0.16
CA PHE A 175 -11.10 0.43 0.26
C PHE A 175 -11.00 -0.68 -0.81
N ALA A 176 -11.15 -0.34 -2.09
CA ALA A 176 -11.02 -1.29 -3.19
C ALA A 176 -9.62 -1.92 -3.24
N LEU A 177 -8.56 -1.12 -3.03
CA LEU A 177 -7.19 -1.63 -2.90
C LEU A 177 -7.03 -2.64 -1.76
N ARG A 178 -7.70 -2.43 -0.62
CA ARG A 178 -7.71 -3.40 0.49
C ARG A 178 -8.36 -4.72 0.07
N GLY A 179 -9.58 -4.66 -0.48
CA GLY A 179 -10.27 -5.86 -0.94
C GLY A 179 -9.48 -6.62 -1.99
N PHE A 180 -8.83 -5.90 -2.92
CA PHE A 180 -7.95 -6.49 -3.91
C PHE A 180 -6.70 -7.14 -3.29
N ALA A 181 -6.05 -6.48 -2.34
CA ALA A 181 -4.88 -7.03 -1.66
C ALA A 181 -5.22 -8.31 -0.87
N ASP A 182 -6.35 -8.32 -0.17
CA ASP A 182 -6.80 -9.47 0.63
C ASP A 182 -7.13 -10.67 -0.27
N ALA A 183 -7.85 -10.44 -1.38
CA ALA A 183 -8.13 -11.49 -2.37
C ALA A 183 -6.84 -12.01 -3.04
N LEU A 184 -5.96 -11.10 -3.45
CA LEU A 184 -4.70 -11.43 -4.10
C LEU A 184 -3.77 -12.23 -3.18
N GLN A 185 -3.73 -11.91 -1.89
CA GLN A 185 -2.95 -12.67 -0.91
C GLN A 185 -3.38 -14.14 -0.90
N MET A 186 -4.68 -14.43 -0.93
CA MET A 186 -5.20 -15.80 -0.94
C MET A 186 -4.78 -16.56 -2.21
N GLU A 187 -4.76 -15.90 -3.37
CA GLU A 187 -4.31 -16.49 -4.63
C GLU A 187 -2.79 -16.72 -4.70
N LEU A 188 -2.01 -15.84 -4.07
CA LEU A 188 -0.56 -15.79 -4.20
C LEU A 188 0.18 -16.54 -3.08
N PHE A 189 -0.47 -16.75 -1.93
CA PHE A 189 0.09 -17.49 -0.80
C PHE A 189 0.62 -18.88 -1.17
N PRO A 190 -0.10 -19.72 -1.97
CA PRO A 190 0.41 -21.03 -2.40
C PRO A 190 1.67 -20.96 -3.26
N TYR A 191 2.00 -19.80 -3.82
CA TYR A 191 3.21 -19.58 -4.64
C TYR A 191 4.36 -18.95 -3.85
N ASN A 192 4.27 -18.86 -2.52
CA ASN A 192 5.28 -18.18 -1.68
C ASN A 192 5.50 -16.71 -2.11
N ILE A 193 4.39 -16.05 -2.43
CA ILE A 193 4.34 -14.62 -2.71
C ILE A 193 3.42 -13.99 -1.67
N ASN A 194 3.94 -12.99 -0.98
CA ASN A 194 3.20 -12.28 0.04
C ASN A 194 2.72 -10.93 -0.50
N VAL A 195 1.62 -10.45 0.06
CA VAL A 195 0.98 -9.19 -0.23
C VAL A 195 0.84 -8.43 1.07
N SER A 196 1.23 -7.17 1.08
CA SER A 196 1.01 -6.24 2.19
C SER A 196 0.34 -4.97 1.71
N ILE A 197 -0.35 -4.30 2.62
CA ILE A 197 -0.97 -3.01 2.36
C ILE A 197 -0.59 -2.04 3.49
N LEU A 198 -0.11 -0.86 3.12
CA LEU A 198 0.25 0.21 4.05
C LEU A 198 -0.86 1.26 4.08
N TYR A 199 -1.15 1.75 5.28
CA TYR A 199 -2.15 2.80 5.51
C TYR A 199 -1.47 4.03 6.11
N PRO A 200 -0.71 4.81 5.33
CA PRO A 200 -0.11 6.04 5.84
C PRO A 200 -1.21 7.04 6.26
N PRO A 201 -1.03 7.74 7.39
CA PRO A 201 -1.82 8.93 7.72
C PRO A 201 -1.38 10.12 6.84
N ASN A 202 -1.91 11.32 7.10
CA ASN A 202 -1.46 12.52 6.39
C ASN A 202 0.05 12.70 6.54
N THR A 203 0.77 12.55 5.44
CA THR A 203 2.21 12.81 5.32
C THR A 203 2.43 14.17 4.68
N ASP A 204 3.39 14.96 5.13
CA ASP A 204 3.79 16.19 4.41
C ASP A 204 4.40 15.82 3.06
N THR A 205 3.54 15.75 2.06
CA THR A 205 3.86 15.57 0.64
C THR A 205 3.20 16.71 -0.13
N GLU A 206 3.71 17.02 -1.32
CA GLU A 206 3.16 18.09 -2.18
C GLU A 206 1.63 17.99 -2.35
N VAL A 207 1.09 16.75 -2.36
CA VAL A 207 -0.35 16.42 -2.44
C VAL A 207 -1.19 17.04 -1.30
N ASN A 208 -0.62 17.22 -0.10
CA ASN A 208 -1.35 17.77 1.06
C ASN A 208 -1.35 19.29 1.14
N SER A 209 -0.54 19.99 0.33
CA SER A 209 -0.51 21.46 0.30
C SER A 209 -1.86 22.06 -0.14
N ASN A 210 -2.58 21.37 -1.02
CA ASN A 210 -3.91 21.79 -1.51
C ASN A 210 -5.04 21.50 -0.51
N VAL A 211 -4.95 20.42 0.28
CA VAL A 211 -5.99 19.99 1.23
C VAL A 211 -6.14 20.96 2.41
N ASN A 212 -5.03 21.49 2.94
CA ASN A 212 -5.06 22.49 4.02
C ASN A 212 -5.73 23.82 3.61
N SER A 213 -5.73 24.13 2.30
CA SER A 213 -6.42 25.31 1.76
C SER A 213 -7.95 25.13 1.72
N VAL A 214 -8.43 23.89 1.55
CA VAL A 214 -9.86 23.57 1.53
C VAL A 214 -10.43 23.56 2.94
N PHE A 215 -9.73 22.98 3.92
CA PHE A 215 -10.17 23.03 5.33
C PHE A 215 -10.21 24.46 5.90
N SER A 216 -9.30 25.34 5.47
CA SER A 216 -9.34 26.76 5.85
C SER A 216 -10.44 27.56 5.15
N LYS A 217 -10.84 27.16 3.93
CA LYS A 217 -12.02 27.72 3.23
C LYS A 217 -13.35 27.22 3.82
N VAL A 218 -13.44 25.96 4.20
CA VAL A 218 -14.66 25.40 4.83
C VAL A 218 -14.88 25.99 6.23
N SER A 219 -13.81 26.25 6.99
CA SER A 219 -13.92 26.91 8.29
C SER A 219 -14.34 28.39 8.18
N SER A 220 -14.00 29.09 7.10
CA SER A 220 -14.42 30.48 6.87
C SER A 220 -15.84 30.62 6.30
N THR A 221 -16.35 29.59 5.61
CA THR A 221 -17.70 29.58 5.03
C THR A 221 -18.77 29.16 6.07
N SER A 222 -18.38 28.36 7.06
CA SER A 222 -19.27 27.89 8.14
C SER A 222 -19.74 29.01 9.07
N THR A 223 -19.01 30.13 9.15
CA THR A 223 -19.40 31.30 9.96
C THR A 223 -20.54 32.13 9.35
N HIS A 224 -20.82 32.00 8.05
CA HIS A 224 -21.94 32.69 7.41
C HIS A 224 -23.26 31.91 7.47
N PHE A 225 -23.22 30.58 7.48
CA PHE A 225 -24.44 29.77 7.48
C PHE A 225 -25.15 29.76 8.84
N MET A 226 -24.42 29.95 9.93
CA MET A 226 -24.96 29.94 11.30
C MET A 226 -25.66 31.25 11.71
N ARG A 227 -25.66 32.29 10.86
CA ARG A 227 -26.30 33.58 11.13
C ARG A 227 -27.66 33.77 10.43
N MET A 228 -28.11 32.83 9.61
CA MET A 228 -29.38 32.91 8.87
C MET A 228 -30.52 32.08 9.48
N THR A 229 -30.29 31.41 10.60
CA THR A 229 -31.31 30.72 11.39
C THR A 229 -31.18 31.11 12.86
N MET A 230 -31.63 32.33 13.18
CA MET A 230 -32.20 32.72 14.47
C MET A 230 -33.28 33.77 14.22
#